data_AF-A0A2N4YM72-F1
#
_entry.id   AF-A0A2N4YM72-F1
#
_cell.length_a   1.000
_cell.length_b   1.000
_cell.length_c   1.000
_cell.angle_alpha   90.00
_cell.angle_beta   90.00
_cell.angle_gamma   90.00
#
_symmetry.space_group_name_H-M   'P 1'
#
loop_
_entity.id
_entity.type
_entity.pdbx_description
1 polymer ?
#
loop_
_entity_poly.entity_id
_entity_poly.type
_entity_poly.pdbx_seq_one_letter_code
_entity_poly.pdbx_strand_id
1 'polypeptide(L)'
;MPNRDPRLPRLLQAATLLRDHATGRLSAAQAARADLLARLAQFDPAPLDSAEAELHRAAQRHAIWAERHRQGLLQNLARQEAALRDLQQAAARAQARCQVLEKRTIPPRGQSS
;
A
#
# COMPACT_ATOMS: atom_id res chain seq x y z
N MET A 1 14.81 -14.83 40.97
CA MET A 1 14.35 -13.89 39.92
C MET A 1 14.92 -14.37 38.59
N PRO A 2 14.13 -14.84 37.62
CA PRO A 2 14.68 -15.22 36.31
C PRO A 2 15.27 -13.96 35.67
N ASN A 3 16.54 -14.08 35.30
CA ASN A 3 17.37 -13.00 34.77
C ASN A 3 16.77 -12.51 33.45
N ARG A 4 16.02 -11.39 33.48
CA ARG A 4 15.45 -10.79 32.27
C ARG A 4 16.59 -10.28 31.40
N ASP A 5 16.64 -10.73 30.15
CA ASP A 5 17.65 -10.25 29.20
C ASP A 5 17.56 -8.71 29.10
N PRO A 6 18.62 -7.97 29.50
CA PRO A 6 18.62 -6.51 29.51
C PRO A 6 18.48 -5.90 28.10
N ARG A 7 18.62 -6.71 27.04
CA ARG A 7 18.47 -6.29 25.64
C ARG A 7 17.00 -6.24 25.20
N LEU A 8 16.07 -6.88 25.92
CA LEU A 8 14.66 -6.98 25.54
C LEU A 8 13.99 -5.61 25.30
N PRO A 9 14.15 -4.58 26.15
CA PRO A 9 13.56 -3.26 25.90
C PRO A 9 14.08 -2.61 24.61
N ARG A 10 15.38 -2.74 24.32
CA ARG A 10 15.99 -2.20 23.09
C ARG A 10 15.50 -2.93 21.85
N LEU A 11 15.37 -4.26 21.93
CA LEU A 11 14.83 -5.08 20.85
C LEU A 11 13.35 -4.76 20.58
N LEU A 12 12.57 -4.54 21.63
CA LEU A 12 11.17 -4.12 21.51
C LEU A 12 11.09 -2.74 20.83
N GLN A 13 11.88 -1.76 21.28
CA GLN A 13 11.92 -0.44 20.66
C GLN A 13 12.26 -0.51 19.16
N ALA A 14 13.28 -1.30 18.79
CA ALA A 14 13.64 -1.50 17.39
C ALA A 14 12.51 -2.17 16.59
N ALA A 15 11.81 -3.15 17.18
CA ALA A 15 10.69 -3.82 16.53
C ALA A 15 9.49 -2.87 16.34
N THR A 16 9.21 -1.99 17.31
CA THR A 16 8.19 -0.94 17.20
C THR A 16 8.49 0.00 16.03
N LEU A 17 9.72 0.51 15.94
CA LEU A 17 10.13 1.38 14.84
C LEU A 17 10.00 0.70 13.47
N LEU A 18 10.39 -0.57 13.37
CA LEU A 18 10.26 -1.36 12.14
C LEU A 18 8.80 -1.60 11.76
N ARG A 19 7.93 -1.89 12.75
CA ARG A 19 6.49 -2.03 12.54
C ARG A 19 5.90 -0.73 12.03
N ASP A 20 6.18 0.39 12.68
CA ASP A 20 5.62 1.69 12.32
C ASP A 20 6.08 2.12 10.92
N HIS A 21 7.34 1.89 10.59
CA HIS A 21 7.88 2.12 9.24
C HIS A 21 7.19 1.24 8.18
N ALA A 22 7.05 -0.07 8.43
CA ALA A 22 6.43 -0.99 7.48
C ALA A 22 4.94 -0.66 7.26
N THR A 23 4.21 -0.34 8.34
CA THR A 23 2.81 0.10 8.27
C THR A 23 2.67 1.43 7.54
N GLY A 24 3.56 2.40 7.80
CA GLY A 24 3.57 3.67 7.08
C GLY A 24 3.78 3.51 5.58
N ARG A 25 4.72 2.64 5.18
CA ARG A 25 4.96 2.31 3.77
C ARG A 25 3.77 1.63 3.11
N LEU A 26 3.11 0.70 3.81
CA LEU A 26 1.91 0.05 3.31
C LEU A 26 0.77 1.06 3.10
N SER A 27 0.54 1.94 4.07
CA SER A 27 -0.48 3.00 3.97
C SER A 27 -0.23 3.94 2.79
N ALA A 28 1.01 4.40 2.62
CA ALA A 28 1.39 5.24 1.49
C ALA A 28 1.16 4.55 0.13
N ALA A 29 1.50 3.26 0.03
CA ALA A 29 1.26 2.48 -1.19
C ALA A 29 -0.24 2.27 -1.47
N GLN A 30 -1.06 2.08 -0.43
CA GLN A 30 -2.52 1.98 -0.57
C GLN A 30 -3.13 3.31 -1.04
N ALA A 31 -2.65 4.44 -0.50
CA ALA A 31 -3.08 5.77 -0.95
C ALA A 31 -2.69 6.03 -2.41
N ALA A 32 -1.47 5.68 -2.81
CA ALA A 32 -1.03 5.80 -4.20
C ALA A 32 -1.88 4.95 -5.16
N ARG A 33 -2.26 3.74 -4.74
CA ARG A 33 -3.18 2.88 -5.50
C ARG A 33 -4.56 3.52 -5.64
N ALA A 34 -5.10 4.09 -4.57
CA ALA A 34 -6.40 4.75 -4.59
C ALA A 34 -6.39 5.96 -5.55
N ASP A 35 -5.31 6.76 -5.54
CA ASP A 35 -5.13 7.88 -6.47
C ASP A 35 -5.08 7.41 -7.94
N LEU A 36 -4.35 6.33 -8.23
CA LEU A 36 -4.33 5.75 -9.58
C LEU A 36 -5.70 5.28 -10.05
N LEU A 37 -6.48 4.65 -9.18
CA LEU A 37 -7.85 4.22 -9.49
C LEU A 37 -8.77 5.42 -9.75
N ALA A 38 -8.64 6.49 -8.96
CA ALA A 38 -9.40 7.73 -9.17
C ALA A 38 -9.05 8.39 -10.51
N ARG A 39 -7.76 8.40 -10.90
CA ARG A 39 -7.33 8.88 -12.22
C ARG A 39 -7.87 8.02 -13.34
N LEU A 40 -7.83 6.69 -13.22
CA LEU A 40 -8.37 5.77 -14.22
C LEU A 40 -9.86 6.01 -14.50
N ALA A 41 -10.65 6.32 -13.47
CA ALA A 41 -12.07 6.62 -13.61
C ALA A 41 -12.36 7.88 -14.45
N GLN A 42 -11.38 8.77 -14.64
CA GLN A 42 -11.53 9.99 -15.46
C GLN A 42 -11.35 9.74 -16.96
N PHE A 43 -10.84 8.57 -17.36
CA PHE A 43 -10.53 8.22 -18.76
C PHE A 43 -11.60 7.37 -19.43
N ASP A 44 -12.88 7.56 -19.08
CA ASP A 44 -14.02 6.93 -19.77
C ASP A 44 -14.66 7.96 -20.72
N PRO A 45 -14.14 8.11 -21.97
CA PRO A 45 -14.64 9.14 -22.87
C PRO A 45 -16.04 8.78 -23.37
N ALA A 46 -17.00 9.69 -23.17
CA ALA A 46 -18.28 9.59 -23.83
C ALA A 46 -18.09 9.70 -25.36
N PRO A 47 -18.75 8.86 -26.16
CA PRO A 47 -18.71 8.99 -27.61
C PRO A 47 -19.29 10.35 -28.03
N LEU A 48 -18.51 11.11 -28.80
CA LEU A 48 -18.95 12.36 -29.41
C LEU A 48 -19.68 12.04 -30.72
N ASP A 49 -20.98 12.29 -30.74
CA ASP A 49 -21.80 12.16 -31.94
C ASP A 49 -21.91 13.54 -32.62
N SER A 50 -21.00 13.82 -33.55
CA SER A 50 -20.94 15.07 -34.30
C SER A 50 -20.84 14.79 -35.80
N ALA A 51 -21.63 15.51 -36.59
CA ALA A 51 -21.64 15.44 -38.05
C ALA A 51 -20.46 16.17 -38.70
N GLU A 52 -19.68 16.95 -37.93
CA GLU A 52 -18.53 17.69 -38.44
C GLU A 52 -17.28 16.80 -38.50
N ALA A 53 -16.73 16.63 -39.70
CA ALA A 53 -15.59 15.73 -39.95
C ALA A 53 -14.33 16.11 -39.16
N GLU A 54 -14.06 17.40 -38.95
CA GLU A 54 -12.90 17.85 -38.17
C GLU A 54 -13.06 17.58 -36.67
N LEU A 55 -14.26 17.77 -36.12
CA LEU A 55 -14.57 17.39 -34.74
C LEU A 55 -14.48 15.88 -34.55
N HIS A 56 -14.93 15.10 -35.52
CA HIS A 56 -14.81 13.64 -35.49
C HIS A 56 -13.34 13.18 -35.46
N ARG A 57 -12.47 13.77 -36.29
CA ARG A 57 -11.02 13.50 -36.29
C ARG A 57 -10.35 13.91 -34.98
N ALA A 58 -10.76 15.02 -34.38
CA ALA A 58 -10.26 15.47 -33.08
C ALA A 58 -10.69 14.50 -31.96
N ALA A 59 -11.95 14.07 -31.95
CA ALA A 59 -12.49 13.10 -31.01
C ALA A 59 -11.77 11.74 -31.11
N GLN A 60 -11.52 11.25 -32.33
CA GLN A 60 -10.75 10.03 -32.55
C GLN A 60 -9.32 10.13 -32.01
N ARG A 61 -8.62 11.25 -32.26
CA ARG A 61 -7.26 11.48 -31.74
C ARG A 61 -7.25 11.52 -30.21
N HIS A 62 -8.25 12.17 -29.60
CA HIS A 62 -8.41 12.21 -28.15
C HIS A 62 -8.69 10.80 -27.59
N ALA A 63 -9.56 10.02 -28.22
CA ALA A 63 -9.85 8.65 -27.80
C ALA A 63 -8.60 7.74 -27.84
N ILE A 64 -7.79 7.84 -28.89
CA ILE A 64 -6.51 7.11 -28.99
C ILE A 64 -5.54 7.54 -27.87
N TRP A 65 -5.43 8.84 -27.61
CA TRP A 65 -4.59 9.36 -26.53
C TRP A 65 -5.06 8.89 -25.15
N ALA A 66 -6.37 8.93 -24.90
CA ALA A 66 -7.00 8.52 -23.65
C ALA A 66 -6.81 7.02 -23.41
N GLU A 67 -7.01 6.18 -24.42
CA GLU A 67 -6.81 4.73 -24.30
C GLU A 67 -5.33 4.38 -24.03
N ARG A 68 -4.38 5.06 -24.69
CA ARG A 68 -2.95 4.89 -24.40
C ARG A 68 -2.60 5.27 -22.96
N HIS A 69 -3.17 6.37 -22.45
CA HIS A 69 -2.98 6.79 -21.06
C HIS A 69 -3.60 5.78 -20.08
N ARG A 70 -4.82 5.31 -20.37
CA ARG A 70 -5.51 4.29 -19.58
C ARG A 70 -4.69 3.01 -19.47
N GLN A 71 -4.14 2.53 -20.59
CA GLN A 71 -3.24 1.36 -20.62
C GLN A 71 -1.98 1.57 -19.77
N GLY A 72 -1.34 2.75 -19.86
CA GLY A 72 -0.19 3.09 -19.02
C GLY A 72 -0.52 3.09 -17.52
N LEU A 73 -1.67 3.65 -17.15
CA LEU A 73 -2.15 3.65 -15.76
C LEU A 73 -2.49 2.23 -15.27
N LEU A 74 -3.09 1.37 -16.09
CA LEU A 74 -3.36 -0.03 -15.76
C LEU A 74 -2.06 -0.82 -15.54
N GLN A 75 -1.03 -0.60 -16.36
CA GLN A 75 0.29 -1.20 -16.15
C GLN A 75 0.94 -0.72 -14.85
N ASN A 76 0.81 0.56 -14.51
CA ASN A 76 1.27 1.11 -13.24
C ASN A 76 0.54 0.47 -12.06
N LEU A 77 -0.79 0.34 -12.16
CA LEU A 77 -1.62 -0.29 -11.15
C LEU A 77 -1.19 -1.75 -10.91
N ALA A 78 -1.01 -2.54 -11.97
CA ALA A 78 -0.56 -3.93 -11.86
C ALA A 78 0.79 -4.04 -11.15
N ARG A 79 1.75 -3.15 -11.46
CA ARG A 79 3.05 -3.09 -10.78
C ARG A 79 2.92 -2.73 -9.29
N GLN A 80 2.06 -1.77 -8.96
CA GLN A 80 1.81 -1.38 -7.57
C GLN A 80 1.11 -2.49 -6.78
N GLU A 81 0.18 -3.23 -7.40
CA GLU A 81 -0.51 -4.35 -6.75
C GLU A 81 0.45 -5.50 -6.43
N ALA A 82 1.42 -5.79 -7.31
CA ALA A 82 2.47 -6.75 -7.02
C ALA A 82 3.30 -6.30 -5.79
N ALA A 83 3.74 -5.04 -5.76
CA ALA A 83 4.52 -4.48 -4.64
C ALA A 83 3.73 -4.40 -3.32
N LEU A 84 2.41 -4.17 -3.38
CA LEU A 84 1.55 -4.09 -2.21
C LEU A 84 1.50 -5.41 -1.44
N ARG A 85 1.53 -6.56 -2.13
CA ARG A 85 1.54 -7.87 -1.48
C ARG A 85 2.80 -8.06 -0.63
N ASP A 86 3.96 -7.63 -1.14
CA ASP A 86 5.22 -7.70 -0.40
C ASP A 86 5.20 -6.77 0.82
N LEU A 87 4.66 -5.55 0.66
CA LEU A 87 4.50 -4.60 1.76
C LEU A 87 3.56 -5.11 2.85
N GLN A 88 2.45 -5.75 2.46
CA GLN A 88 1.52 -6.39 3.40
C GLN A 88 2.21 -7.48 4.21
N GLN A 89 2.97 -8.36 3.55
CA GLN A 89 3.72 -9.41 4.24
C GLN A 89 4.82 -8.85 5.15
N ALA A 90 5.50 -7.78 4.74
CA ALA A 90 6.51 -7.11 5.55
C ALA A 90 5.90 -6.48 6.81
N ALA A 91 4.77 -5.78 6.68
CA ALA A 91 4.04 -5.21 7.80
C ALA A 91 3.54 -6.29 8.77
N ALA A 92 2.95 -7.38 8.26
CA ALA A 92 2.50 -8.50 9.07
C ALA A 92 3.65 -9.16 9.86
N ARG A 93 4.81 -9.37 9.22
CA ARG A 93 6.00 -9.91 9.88
C ARG A 93 6.54 -8.97 10.96
N ALA A 94 6.60 -7.67 10.69
CA ALA A 94 7.04 -6.67 11.66
C ALA A 94 6.11 -6.61 12.88
N GLN A 95 4.80 -6.67 12.66
CA GLN A 95 3.79 -6.73 13.72
C GLN A 95 3.90 -8.00 14.56
N ALA A 96 4.04 -9.17 13.94
CA ALA A 96 4.22 -10.43 14.65
C ALA A 96 5.48 -10.40 15.53
N ARG A 97 6.59 -9.84 15.02
CA ARG A 97 7.83 -9.67 15.79
C ARG A 97 7.64 -8.75 17.00
N CYS A 98 6.93 -7.65 16.85
CA CYS A 98 6.59 -6.74 17.94
C CYS A 98 5.79 -7.46 19.03
N GLN A 99 4.73 -8.20 18.64
CA GLN A 99 3.88 -8.94 19.58
C GLN A 99 4.63 -10.02 20.37
N VAL A 100 5.55 -10.74 19.72
CA VAL A 100 6.38 -11.75 20.40
C VAL A 100 7.28 -11.09 21.45
N LEU A 101 7.87 -9.95 21.14
CA LEU A 101 8.73 -9.22 22.07
C LEU A 101 7.92 -8.60 23.22
N GLU A 102 6.75 -8.02 22.95
CA GLU A 102 5.84 -7.51 23.99
C GLU A 102 5.48 -8.60 25.01
N LYS A 103 5.09 -9.80 24.54
CA LYS A 103 4.78 -10.95 25.41
C LYS A 103 5.96 -11.40 26.26
N ARG A 104 7.20 -11.25 25.79
CA ARG A 104 8.42 -11.57 26.55
C ARG A 104 8.80 -10.48 27.56
N THR A 105 8.30 -9.26 27.36
CA THR A 105 8.64 -8.07 28.16
C THR A 105 7.63 -7.84 29.30
N ILE A 106 6.37 -8.24 29.13
CA ILE A 106 5.32 -8.16 30.16
C ILE A 106 5.26 -9.52 30.90
N PRO A 107 5.46 -9.57 32.23
CA PRO A 107 5.34 -10.83 32.96
C PRO A 107 3.85 -11.25 33.00
N PRO A 108 3.53 -12.55 33.01
CA PRO A 108 2.16 -13.00 33.21
C PRO A 108 1.67 -12.47 34.56
N ARG A 109 0.58 -11.70 34.55
CA ARG A 109 -0.11 -11.30 35.79
C ARG A 109 -0.74 -12.56 36.37
N GLY A 110 -0.13 -13.13 37.40
CA GLY A 110 -0.68 -14.26 38.14
C GLY A 110 0.33 -15.38 38.32
N GLN A 111 1.18 -15.24 39.35
CA GLN A 111 1.77 -16.33 40.12
C GLN A 111 2.41 -15.69 41.36
N SER A 112 1.55 -15.14 42.21
CA SER A 112 1.84 -14.86 43.62
C SER A 112 0.76 -15.61 44.39
N SER A 113 1.03 -16.88 44.69
CA SER A 113 0.34 -17.64 45.72
C SER A 113 1.26 -17.74 46.92
#